data_AF-A0A498SBA8-F1
#
_entry.id   AF-A0A498SBA8-F1
#
_cell.length_a   1.000
_cell.length_b   1.000
_cell.length_c   1.000
_cell.angle_alpha   90.00
_cell.angle_beta   90.00
_cell.angle_gamma   90.00
#
_symmetry.space_group_name_H-M   'P 1'
#
loop_
_entity.id
_entity.type
_entity.pdbx_description
1 polymer ?
#
loop_
_entity_poly.entity_id
_entity_poly.type
_entity_poly.pdbx_seq_one_letter_code
_entity_poly.pdbx_strand_id
1 'polypeptide(L)'
;MKDNTKCQMRNQLAKIWWSRLIISVRGYVANYIEDNDEKLFLADDAFIIIHRNLVESTITNAMQQFLIDLEFIVNYPDIIAILNDLNNGLSKRNPFTDPKSSNYFIRIYGEPNAATYRIANAQIIAHITFMHIFSTLQQRWKFSAKKLKGIRFQEDPEWQPDDRVVLFQHFFK
;
A
#
# COMPACT_ATOMS: atom_id res chain seq x y z
N MET A 1 -13.97 21.49 -11.64
CA MET A 1 -14.36 20.49 -10.61
C MET A 1 -13.36 19.35 -10.67
N LYS A 2 -12.44 19.28 -9.70
CA LYS A 2 -11.48 18.17 -9.60
C LYS A 2 -12.23 16.92 -9.10
N ASP A 3 -12.01 15.82 -9.79
CA ASP A 3 -12.72 14.56 -9.62
C ASP A 3 -12.51 13.98 -8.21
N ASN A 4 -13.53 14.11 -7.36
CA ASN A 4 -13.54 13.68 -5.95
C ASN A 4 -13.75 12.15 -5.80
N THR A 5 -13.64 11.37 -6.88
CA THR A 5 -14.04 9.95 -6.94
C THR A 5 -13.06 8.96 -6.33
N LYS A 6 -11.81 9.34 -6.02
CA LYS A 6 -10.80 8.37 -5.52
C LYS A 6 -11.01 7.93 -4.07
N CYS A 7 -11.85 8.62 -3.28
CA CYS A 7 -12.06 8.30 -1.86
C CYS A 7 -13.45 7.75 -1.52
N GLN A 8 -14.33 7.51 -2.52
CA GLN A 8 -15.70 7.03 -2.27
C GLN A 8 -15.76 5.67 -1.55
N MET A 9 -14.85 4.75 -1.89
CA MET A 9 -14.80 3.42 -1.26
C MET A 9 -14.56 3.48 0.25
N ARG A 10 -13.79 4.43 0.77
CA ARG A 10 -13.50 4.49 2.21
C ARG A 10 -14.73 4.82 3.03
N ASN A 11 -15.52 5.80 2.58
CA ASN A 11 -16.73 6.21 3.30
C ASN A 11 -17.83 5.16 3.22
N GLN A 12 -17.72 4.19 2.30
CA GLN A 12 -18.73 3.19 2.02
C GLN A 12 -18.33 1.78 2.43
N LEU A 13 -17.08 1.57 2.87
CA LEU A 13 -16.57 0.27 3.31
C LEU A 13 -16.13 0.36 4.76
N ALA A 14 -16.54 -0.62 5.56
CA ALA A 14 -16.18 -0.70 6.96
C ALA A 14 -14.65 -0.86 7.14
N LYS A 15 -14.12 -0.41 8.28
CA LYS A 15 -12.69 -0.56 8.63
C LYS A 15 -12.18 -1.99 8.46
N ILE A 16 -13.00 -2.98 8.82
CA ILE A 16 -12.66 -4.40 8.68
C ILE A 16 -12.35 -4.82 7.24
N TRP A 17 -12.99 -4.19 6.24
CA TRP A 17 -12.72 -4.46 4.84
C TRP A 17 -11.30 -4.02 4.45
N TRP A 18 -10.88 -2.85 4.92
CA TRP A 18 -9.52 -2.34 4.70
C TRP A 18 -8.47 -3.19 5.40
N SER A 19 -8.70 -3.60 6.65
CA SER A 19 -7.82 -4.54 7.35
C SER A 19 -7.67 -5.85 6.58
N ARG A 20 -8.78 -6.42 6.09
CA ARG A 20 -8.77 -7.68 5.30
C ARG A 20 -8.01 -7.54 4.00
N LEU A 21 -8.19 -6.43 3.27
CA LEU A 21 -7.44 -6.15 2.06
C LEU A 21 -5.93 -6.12 2.36
N ILE A 22 -5.52 -5.36 3.37
CA ILE A 22 -4.11 -5.20 3.73
C ILE A 22 -3.48 -6.54 4.11
N ILE A 23 -4.15 -7.34 4.95
CA ILE A 23 -3.67 -8.68 5.36
C ILE A 23 -3.53 -9.60 4.15
N SER A 24 -4.50 -9.58 3.22
CA SER A 24 -4.46 -10.42 2.02
C SER A 24 -3.29 -10.05 1.10
N VAL A 25 -3.07 -8.75 0.88
CA VAL A 25 -1.95 -8.28 0.06
C VAL A 25 -0.61 -8.57 0.74
N ARG A 26 -0.51 -8.39 2.06
CA ARG A 26 0.66 -8.75 2.86
C ARG A 26 1.05 -10.22 2.65
N GLY A 27 0.09 -11.14 2.81
CA GLY A 27 0.31 -12.56 2.61
C GLY A 27 0.76 -12.90 1.17
N TYR A 28 0.17 -12.22 0.19
CA TYR A 28 0.61 -12.34 -1.20
C TYR A 28 2.07 -11.90 -1.36
N VAL A 29 2.44 -10.69 -0.92
CA VAL A 29 3.80 -10.15 -1.05
C VAL A 29 4.84 -10.99 -0.31
N ALA A 30 4.52 -11.50 0.88
CA ALA A 30 5.42 -12.36 1.65
C ALA A 30 5.87 -13.58 0.84
N ASN A 31 4.96 -14.22 0.11
CA ASN A 31 5.28 -15.38 -0.73
C ASN A 31 6.19 -15.05 -1.94
N TYR A 32 6.32 -13.77 -2.35
CA TYR A 32 7.21 -13.37 -3.45
C TYR A 32 8.61 -12.97 -2.98
N ILE A 33 8.78 -12.63 -1.70
CA ILE A 33 10.04 -12.12 -1.13
C ILE A 33 10.61 -13.08 -0.07
N GLU A 34 10.09 -14.30 0.01
CA GLU A 34 10.39 -15.28 1.07
C GLU A 34 11.89 -15.56 1.25
N ASP A 35 12.68 -15.52 0.17
CA ASP A 35 14.13 -15.80 0.21
C ASP A 35 15.00 -14.67 0.77
N ASN A 36 14.40 -13.58 1.30
CA ASN A 36 15.15 -12.46 1.87
C ASN A 36 14.49 -11.94 3.16
N ASP A 37 14.93 -12.47 4.29
CA ASP A 37 14.41 -12.15 5.64
C ASP A 37 14.36 -10.65 5.93
N GLU A 38 15.39 -9.91 5.53
CA GLU A 38 15.48 -8.48 5.79
C GLU A 38 14.45 -7.70 4.97
N LYS A 39 14.32 -8.02 3.68
CA LYS A 39 13.29 -7.42 2.83
C LYS A 39 11.90 -7.82 3.29
N LEU A 40 11.71 -9.05 3.75
CA LEU A 40 10.44 -9.51 4.31
C LEU A 40 10.06 -8.70 5.54
N PHE A 41 10.99 -8.51 6.48
CA PHE A 41 10.78 -7.70 7.69
C PHE A 41 10.41 -6.25 7.35
N LEU A 42 11.19 -5.61 6.48
CA LEU A 42 10.94 -4.21 6.09
C LEU A 42 9.67 -4.05 5.25
N ALA A 43 9.33 -5.03 4.40
CA ALA A 43 8.06 -5.05 3.68
C ALA A 43 6.87 -5.22 4.64
N ASP A 44 7.02 -5.97 5.72
CA ASP A 44 6.01 -6.08 6.76
C ASP A 44 5.75 -4.73 7.46
N ASP A 45 6.82 -4.00 7.77
CA ASP A 45 6.73 -2.63 8.30
C ASP A 45 5.92 -1.69 7.38
N ALA A 46 6.04 -1.84 6.05
CA ALA A 46 5.20 -1.08 5.12
C ALA A 46 3.72 -1.40 5.30
N PHE A 47 3.34 -2.66 5.50
CA PHE A 47 1.95 -3.03 5.73
C PHE A 47 1.42 -2.55 7.08
N ILE A 48 2.26 -2.47 8.11
CA ILE A 48 1.91 -1.83 9.39
C ILE A 48 1.62 -0.34 9.16
N ILE A 49 2.47 0.37 8.40
CA ILE A 49 2.26 1.79 8.07
C ILE A 49 0.99 1.98 7.23
N ILE A 50 0.73 1.14 6.24
CA ILE A 50 -0.50 1.16 5.45
C ILE A 50 -1.71 0.95 6.36
N HIS A 51 -1.68 -0.05 7.25
CA HIS A 51 -2.78 -0.32 8.19
C HIS A 51 -3.07 0.88 9.10
N ARG A 52 -2.02 1.44 9.71
CA ARG A 52 -2.13 2.61 10.57
C ARG A 52 -2.80 3.78 9.85
N ASN A 53 -2.40 4.05 8.60
CA ASN A 53 -2.92 5.19 7.83
C ASN A 53 -4.35 4.96 7.30
N LEU A 54 -4.69 3.72 6.90
CA LEU A 54 -5.97 3.43 6.24
C LEU A 54 -7.08 2.99 7.22
N VAL A 55 -6.73 2.35 8.33
CA VAL A 55 -7.69 1.72 9.25
C VAL A 55 -7.77 2.47 10.58
N GLU A 56 -6.61 2.75 11.17
CA GLU A 56 -6.54 3.32 12.53
C GLU A 56 -6.69 4.83 12.53
N SER A 57 -6.17 5.52 11.50
CA SER A 57 -6.22 6.97 11.39
C SER A 57 -7.66 7.49 11.47
N THR A 58 -7.90 8.33 12.48
CA THR A 58 -9.15 9.05 12.69
C THR A 58 -9.24 10.33 11.84
N ILE A 59 -8.12 10.75 11.24
CA ILE A 59 -8.01 11.98 10.45
C ILE A 59 -8.20 11.65 8.98
N THR A 60 -9.36 11.99 8.43
CA THR A 60 -9.72 11.73 7.01
C THR A 60 -8.71 12.29 6.01
N ASN A 61 -8.17 13.48 6.26
CA ASN A 61 -7.21 14.12 5.35
C ASN A 61 -5.87 13.38 5.31
N ALA A 62 -5.43 12.80 6.44
CA ALA A 62 -4.16 12.07 6.52
C ALA A 62 -4.18 10.83 5.63
N MET A 63 -5.28 10.09 5.62
CA MET A 63 -5.45 8.92 4.77
C MET A 63 -5.45 9.27 3.28
N GLN A 64 -6.16 10.33 2.89
CA GLN A 64 -6.18 10.80 1.51
C GLN A 64 -4.79 11.22 1.05
N GLN A 65 -4.08 11.97 1.89
CA GLN A 65 -2.72 12.39 1.60
C GLN A 65 -1.79 11.17 1.44
N PHE A 66 -1.90 10.18 2.33
CA PHE A 66 -1.13 8.94 2.25
C PHE A 66 -1.35 8.19 0.94
N LEU A 67 -2.60 8.04 0.49
CA LEU A 67 -2.92 7.39 -0.79
C LEU A 67 -2.42 8.20 -2.00
N ILE A 68 -2.50 9.53 -1.94
CA ILE A 68 -1.95 10.42 -2.98
C ILE A 68 -0.43 10.25 -3.05
N ASP A 69 0.24 10.19 -1.90
CA ASP A 69 1.69 10.02 -1.82
C ASP A 69 2.13 8.67 -2.36
N LEU A 70 1.47 7.58 -1.95
CA LEU A 70 1.74 6.25 -2.49
C LEU A 70 1.47 6.18 -3.99
N GLU A 71 0.34 6.73 -4.46
CA GLU A 71 0.03 6.75 -5.90
C GLU A 71 1.12 7.47 -6.70
N PHE A 72 1.62 8.60 -6.20
CA PHE A 72 2.72 9.31 -6.86
C PHE A 72 3.99 8.45 -6.90
N ILE A 73 4.38 7.86 -5.77
CA ILE A 73 5.61 7.08 -5.63
C ILE A 73 5.61 5.84 -6.52
N VAL A 74 4.53 5.05 -6.51
CA VAL A 74 4.48 3.78 -7.27
C VAL A 74 4.42 4.01 -8.79
N ASN A 75 3.99 5.20 -9.22
CA ASN A 75 3.97 5.60 -10.63
C ASN A 75 5.21 6.44 -11.01
N TYR A 76 6.16 6.64 -10.09
CA TYR A 76 7.39 7.36 -10.40
C TYR A 76 8.24 6.54 -11.39
N PRO A 77 8.70 7.13 -12.50
CA PRO A 77 9.44 6.40 -13.53
C PRO A 77 10.69 5.71 -12.97
N ASP A 78 10.91 4.46 -13.35
CA ASP A 78 12.08 3.65 -12.98
C ASP A 78 12.32 3.53 -11.47
N ILE A 79 11.28 3.69 -10.64
CA ILE A 79 11.45 3.83 -9.18
C ILE A 79 12.18 2.66 -8.53
N ILE A 80 11.96 1.43 -9.00
CA ILE A 80 12.65 0.23 -8.48
C ILE A 80 14.16 0.35 -8.73
N ALA A 81 14.56 0.74 -9.94
CA ALA A 81 15.97 0.89 -10.30
C ALA A 81 16.61 2.05 -9.51
N ILE A 82 15.91 3.18 -9.40
CA ILE A 82 16.38 4.37 -8.67
C ILE A 82 16.59 4.05 -7.18
N LEU A 83 15.64 3.38 -6.53
CA LEU A 83 15.77 3.02 -5.11
C LEU A 83 16.89 1.99 -4.88
N ASN A 84 17.09 1.07 -5.81
CA ASN A 84 18.22 0.14 -5.76
C ASN A 84 19.57 0.88 -5.89
N ASP A 85 19.66 1.84 -6.82
CA ASP A 85 20.84 2.70 -6.97
C ASP A 85 21.13 3.48 -5.69
N LEU A 86 20.11 4.11 -5.09
CA LEU A 86 20.24 4.86 -3.84
C LEU A 86 20.68 3.98 -2.66
N ASN A 87 20.13 2.77 -2.55
CA ASN A 87 20.54 1.78 -1.55
C ASN A 87 22.01 1.38 -1.71
N ASN A 88 22.54 1.40 -2.94
CA ASN A 88 23.95 1.15 -3.25
C ASN A 88 24.82 2.42 -3.20
N GLY A 89 24.29 3.55 -2.73
CA GLY A 89 25.02 4.82 -2.58
C GLY A 89 25.11 5.67 -3.86
N LEU A 90 24.39 5.30 -4.92
CA LEU A 90 24.35 6.06 -6.17
C LEU A 90 23.21 7.08 -6.12
N SER A 91 23.55 8.37 -5.99
CA SER A 91 22.57 9.46 -5.83
C SER A 91 22.07 10.09 -7.13
N LYS A 92 22.18 9.40 -8.27
CA LYS A 92 21.69 9.92 -9.55
C LYS A 92 20.16 9.87 -9.57
N ARG A 93 19.50 11.00 -9.88
CA ARG A 93 18.02 11.11 -9.94
C ARG A 93 17.31 10.79 -8.62
N ASN A 94 17.86 11.27 -7.51
CA ASN A 94 17.29 11.05 -6.19
C ASN A 94 15.93 11.77 -6.01
N PRO A 95 14.81 11.04 -5.87
CA PRO A 95 13.48 11.63 -5.77
C PRO A 95 13.22 12.28 -4.41
N PHE A 96 14.04 11.98 -3.40
CA PHE A 96 13.97 12.64 -2.09
C PHE A 96 14.51 14.07 -2.12
N THR A 97 15.37 14.40 -3.10
CA THR A 97 15.98 15.74 -3.23
C THR A 97 15.38 16.56 -4.37
N ASP A 98 14.64 15.94 -5.28
CA ASP A 98 13.97 16.66 -6.38
C ASP A 98 12.77 17.46 -5.84
N PRO A 99 12.70 18.79 -6.03
CA PRO A 99 11.59 19.63 -5.58
C PRO A 99 10.19 19.16 -6.02
N LYS A 100 10.10 18.42 -7.14
CA LYS A 100 8.82 17.93 -7.66
C LYS A 100 8.32 16.68 -6.95
N SER A 101 9.21 15.89 -6.35
CA SER A 101 8.87 14.59 -5.73
C SER A 101 9.19 14.49 -4.25
N SER A 102 10.13 15.29 -3.73
CA SER A 102 10.70 15.17 -2.38
C SER A 102 9.63 15.03 -1.29
N ASN A 103 8.64 15.92 -1.33
CA ASN A 103 7.56 15.97 -0.36
C ASN A 103 6.76 14.65 -0.28
N TYR A 104 6.55 13.96 -1.41
CA TYR A 104 5.82 12.69 -1.43
C TYR A 104 6.64 11.59 -0.76
N PHE A 105 7.93 11.52 -1.08
CA PHE A 105 8.85 10.53 -0.53
C PHE A 105 9.13 10.74 0.96
N ILE A 106 9.37 11.99 1.38
CA ILE A 106 9.68 12.33 2.77
C ILE A 106 8.49 12.03 3.70
N ARG A 107 7.25 12.26 3.24
CA ARG A 107 6.06 11.94 4.05
C ARG A 107 5.87 10.44 4.28
N ILE A 108 6.32 9.60 3.36
CA ILE A 108 6.16 8.13 3.44
C ILE A 108 7.34 7.48 4.15
N TYR A 109 8.57 7.83 3.77
CA TYR A 109 9.78 7.15 4.21
C TYR A 109 10.62 7.97 5.21
N GLY A 110 10.38 9.27 5.33
CA GLY A 110 11.19 10.18 6.15
C GLY A 110 12.33 10.87 5.39
N GLU A 111 13.15 11.60 6.14
CA GLU A 111 14.26 12.40 5.59
C GLU A 111 15.31 11.55 4.87
N PRO A 112 15.92 12.05 3.78
CA PRO A 112 16.89 11.30 2.99
C PRO A 112 18.17 10.98 3.77
N ASN A 113 18.43 9.69 3.96
CA ASN A 113 19.69 9.16 4.47
C ASN A 113 19.85 7.70 4.00
N ALA A 114 21.00 7.09 4.30
CA ALA A 114 21.29 5.71 3.88
C ALA A 114 20.26 4.68 4.41
N ALA A 115 19.79 4.83 5.65
CA ALA A 115 18.78 3.95 6.22
C ALA A 115 17.43 4.14 5.51
N THR A 116 17.02 5.38 5.24
CA THR A 116 15.79 5.69 4.50
C THR A 116 15.79 5.08 3.10
N TYR A 117 16.92 5.12 2.38
CA TYR A 117 17.01 4.50 1.05
C TYR A 117 16.88 2.98 1.10
N ARG A 118 17.52 2.36 2.10
CA ARG A 118 17.40 0.92 2.35
C ARG A 118 15.96 0.52 2.65
N ILE A 119 15.30 1.26 3.55
CA ILE A 119 13.88 1.05 3.90
C ILE A 119 13.00 1.21 2.66
N ALA A 120 13.14 2.32 1.93
CA ALA A 120 12.33 2.59 0.75
C ALA A 120 12.52 1.50 -0.33
N ASN A 121 13.75 1.05 -0.56
CA ASN A 121 14.06 0.00 -1.52
C ASN A 121 13.43 -1.36 -1.14
N ALA A 122 13.39 -1.70 0.15
CA ALA A 122 12.73 -2.91 0.60
C ALA A 122 11.19 -2.80 0.53
N GLN A 123 10.65 -1.64 0.88
CA GLN A 123 9.20 -1.40 0.99
C GLN A 123 8.50 -1.16 -0.34
N ILE A 124 9.22 -0.73 -1.39
CA ILE A 124 8.61 -0.33 -2.66
C ILE A 124 7.76 -1.43 -3.31
N ILE A 125 8.16 -2.70 -3.16
CA ILE A 125 7.42 -3.84 -3.71
C ILE A 125 6.05 -3.99 -3.02
N ALA A 126 6.01 -3.80 -1.70
CA ALA A 126 4.76 -3.82 -0.93
C ALA A 126 3.84 -2.68 -1.39
N HIS A 127 4.37 -1.47 -1.52
CA HIS A 127 3.61 -0.30 -1.98
C HIS A 127 3.06 -0.47 -3.40
N ILE A 128 3.90 -0.91 -4.35
CA ILE A 128 3.48 -1.17 -5.74
C ILE A 128 2.38 -2.22 -5.77
N THR A 129 2.57 -3.35 -5.09
CA THR A 129 1.60 -4.45 -5.11
C THR A 129 0.28 -4.03 -4.48
N PHE A 130 0.32 -3.35 -3.33
CA PHE A 130 -0.86 -2.82 -2.67
C PHE A 130 -1.62 -1.84 -3.57
N MET A 131 -0.92 -0.84 -4.13
CA MET A 131 -1.56 0.17 -4.98
C MET A 131 -2.10 -0.41 -6.29
N HIS A 132 -1.45 -1.42 -6.86
CA HIS A 132 -1.93 -2.12 -8.04
C HIS A 132 -3.25 -2.87 -7.76
N ILE A 133 -3.29 -3.67 -6.70
CA ILE A 133 -4.49 -4.42 -6.28
C ILE A 133 -5.60 -3.43 -5.92
N PHE A 134 -5.27 -2.40 -5.15
CA PHE A 134 -6.22 -1.36 -4.75
C PHE A 134 -6.83 -0.66 -5.97
N SER A 135 -6.03 -0.22 -6.93
CA SER A 135 -6.51 0.44 -8.15
C SER A 135 -7.40 -0.47 -8.98
N THR A 136 -7.06 -1.76 -9.07
CA THR A 136 -7.86 -2.78 -9.75
C THR A 136 -9.22 -2.96 -9.07
N LEU A 137 -9.26 -3.03 -7.74
CA LEU A 137 -10.50 -3.12 -6.96
C LEU A 137 -11.34 -1.85 -7.11
N GLN A 138 -10.71 -0.67 -7.09
CA GLN A 138 -11.40 0.60 -7.32
C GLN A 138 -12.06 0.66 -8.70
N GLN A 139 -11.36 0.23 -9.75
CA GLN A 139 -11.93 0.16 -11.09
C GLN A 139 -13.12 -0.80 -11.13
N ARG A 140 -12.96 -2.02 -10.60
CA ARG A 140 -14.04 -3.02 -10.54
C ARG A 140 -15.25 -2.50 -9.78
N TRP A 141 -15.03 -1.83 -8.65
CA TRP A 141 -16.09 -1.24 -7.84
C TRP A 141 -16.85 -0.14 -8.59
N LYS A 142 -16.14 0.75 -9.31
CA LYS A 142 -16.77 1.76 -10.18
C LYS A 142 -17.58 1.15 -11.33
N PHE A 143 -17.15 -0.01 -11.86
CA PHE A 143 -17.88 -0.73 -12.91
C PHE A 143 -19.08 -1.51 -12.37
N SER A 144 -18.97 -2.15 -11.20
CA SER A 144 -20.05 -2.91 -10.58
C SER A 144 -21.19 -2.00 -10.10
N ALA A 145 -20.88 -0.81 -9.58
CA ALA A 145 -21.88 0.21 -9.26
C ALA A 145 -22.74 0.63 -10.48
N LYS A 146 -22.26 0.41 -11.71
CA LYS A 146 -22.98 0.68 -12.96
C LYS A 146 -23.73 -0.52 -13.55
N LYS A 147 -23.52 -1.75 -13.04
CA LYS A 147 -24.19 -2.97 -13.52
C LYS A 147 -24.98 -3.62 -12.38
N LEU A 148 -26.31 -3.63 -12.50
CA LEU A 148 -27.28 -4.18 -11.52
C LEU A 148 -27.15 -5.70 -11.21
N LYS A 149 -26.28 -6.45 -11.89
CA LYS A 149 -26.10 -7.92 -11.72
C LYS A 149 -24.62 -8.31 -11.58
N GLY A 150 -23.94 -7.81 -10.55
CA GLY A 150 -22.58 -8.23 -10.21
C GLY A 150 -22.38 -8.29 -8.71
N ILE A 151 -21.32 -8.99 -8.28
CA ILE A 151 -20.88 -9.17 -6.88
C ILE A 151 -20.91 -7.81 -6.17
N ARG A 152 -21.74 -7.71 -5.14
CA ARG A 152 -21.88 -6.49 -4.33
C ARG A 152 -20.87 -6.56 -3.20
N PHE A 153 -19.70 -5.95 -3.36
CA PHE A 153 -18.64 -5.94 -2.33
C PHE A 153 -19.07 -5.45 -0.93
N GLN A 154 -20.21 -4.78 -0.82
CA GLN A 154 -20.82 -4.34 0.44
C GLN A 154 -21.70 -5.41 1.11
N GLU A 155 -22.26 -6.34 0.34
CA GLU A 155 -23.34 -7.24 0.76
C GLU A 155 -23.04 -8.72 0.48
N ASP A 156 -21.99 -9.04 -0.28
CA ASP A 156 -21.70 -10.41 -0.73
C ASP A 156 -21.03 -11.24 0.36
N PRO A 157 -21.70 -12.27 0.93
CA PRO A 157 -21.14 -13.14 1.96
C PRO A 157 -20.01 -14.02 1.42
N GLU A 158 -19.94 -14.28 0.11
CA GLU A 158 -18.91 -15.16 -0.49
C GLU A 158 -17.55 -14.47 -0.62
N TRP A 159 -17.50 -13.13 -0.52
CA TRP A 159 -16.23 -12.38 -0.39
C TRP A 159 -15.75 -12.29 1.07
N GLN A 160 -16.45 -12.91 2.02
CA GLN A 160 -15.84 -13.14 3.33
C GLN A 160 -14.67 -14.09 3.11
N PRO A 161 -13.42 -13.71 3.43
CA PRO A 161 -12.36 -14.69 3.51
C PRO A 161 -12.83 -15.65 4.59
N ASP A 162 -13.15 -16.86 4.14
CA ASP A 162 -13.56 -17.99 4.96
C ASP A 162 -12.74 -17.99 6.25
N ASP A 163 -13.35 -18.30 7.40
CA ASP A 163 -12.69 -18.37 8.72
C ASP A 163 -11.48 -19.35 8.73
N ARG A 164 -11.23 -20.02 7.61
CA ARG A 164 -10.06 -20.81 7.25
C ARG A 164 -8.79 -20.01 6.95
N VAL A 165 -8.83 -18.67 6.85
CA VAL A 165 -7.60 -17.86 6.94
C VAL A 165 -7.22 -17.79 8.41
N VAL A 166 -6.53 -18.83 8.87
CA VAL A 166 -5.92 -18.93 10.18
C VAL A 166 -4.93 -17.77 10.30
N LEU A 167 -5.37 -16.66 10.88
CA LEU A 167 -4.51 -15.66 11.48
C LEU A 167 -3.59 -16.44 12.42
N PHE A 168 -2.27 -16.35 12.20
CA PHE A 168 -1.20 -16.91 13.02
C PHE A 168 -1.59 -16.89 14.51
N GLN A 169 -2.16 -18.00 15.00
CA GLN A 169 -2.47 -18.22 16.40
C GLN A 169 -1.24 -18.88 17.03
N HIS A 170 -0.51 -18.08 17.80
CA HIS A 170 0.33 -18.49 18.93
C HIS A 170 1.26 -19.70 18.72
N PHE A 171 2.51 -19.42 18.33
CA PHE A 171 3.64 -20.30 18.65
C PHE A 171 4.47 -19.71 19.79
N PHE A 172 3.96 -19.82 21.01
CA PHE A 172 4.80 -19.91 22.21
C PHE A 172 4.13 -20.89 23.17
N LYS A 173 4.83 -22.00 23.45
CA LYS A 173 4.61 -22.84 24.63
C LYS A 173 5.64 -22.46 25.68
#